data_AF-A0A538MMD1-F1
#
_entry.id   AF-A0A538MMD1-F1
#
_cell.length_a   1.000
_cell.length_b   1.000
_cell.length_c   1.000
_cell.angle_alpha   90.00
_cell.angle_beta   90.00
_cell.angle_gamma   90.00
#
_symmetry.space_group_name_H-M   'P 1'
#
loop_
_entity.id
_entity.type
_entity.pdbx_description
1 polymer ?
#
loop_
_entity_poly.entity_id
_entity_poly.type
_entity_poly.pdbx_seq_one_letter_code
_entity_poly.pdbx_strand_id
1 'polypeptide(L)'
;MPDPVLDRHAGWQRFVSQTTNPRRAGQPWNHPKQSTYAPRTWMYLDEAGHVQHTGISGYGIEPHIDARLRLVGIYDQLPDPDREVYNELLALSRAFPDRWDRWEDNLAFITDHLRQHSNTPPEVSNGVITRDDRPVYLGDEAYRIAVAVARLHLAGLTLPGTTPKAGGGDGR
;
A
#
# COMPACT_ATOMS: atom_id res chain seq x y z
N MET A 1 -13.73 17.46 -37.98
CA MET A 1 -14.19 17.21 -36.60
C MET A 1 -12.93 16.95 -35.78
N PRO A 2 -12.53 17.83 -34.84
CA PRO A 2 -11.44 17.49 -33.96
C PRO A 2 -11.91 16.39 -33.00
N ASP A 3 -11.09 15.36 -32.78
CA ASP A 3 -11.29 14.37 -31.73
C ASP A 3 -11.49 15.11 -30.39
N PRO A 4 -12.48 14.73 -29.56
CA PRO A 4 -12.51 15.22 -28.20
C PRO A 4 -11.23 14.72 -27.53
N VAL A 5 -10.33 15.66 -27.17
CA VAL A 5 -9.25 15.37 -26.25
C VAL A 5 -9.92 14.97 -24.95
N LEU A 6 -10.12 13.67 -24.75
CA LEU A 6 -10.53 13.11 -23.47
C LEU A 6 -9.50 13.62 -22.46
N ASP A 7 -9.93 14.50 -21.55
CA ASP A 7 -9.10 14.87 -20.42
C ASP A 7 -8.84 13.58 -19.65
N ARG A 8 -7.60 13.09 -19.74
CA ARG A 8 -7.16 11.84 -19.13
C ARG A 8 -7.38 11.79 -17.61
N HIS A 9 -7.64 12.95 -16.99
CA HIS A 9 -7.85 13.11 -15.56
C HIS A 9 -9.28 13.52 -15.19
N ALA A 10 -10.24 13.50 -16.11
CA ALA A 10 -11.63 13.78 -15.79
C ALA A 10 -12.12 12.82 -14.69
N GLY A 11 -12.55 13.37 -13.55
CA GLY A 11 -12.97 12.61 -12.37
C GLY A 11 -11.84 12.14 -11.44
N TRP A 12 -10.57 12.32 -11.81
CA TRP A 12 -9.44 11.99 -10.95
C TRP A 12 -9.26 13.06 -9.86
N GLN A 13 -8.74 12.62 -8.72
CA GLN A 13 -8.54 13.42 -7.52
C GLN A 13 -7.06 13.69 -7.29
N ARG A 14 -6.72 14.78 -6.61
CA ARG A 14 -5.38 15.00 -6.07
C ARG A 14 -5.49 15.61 -4.68
N PHE A 15 -4.61 15.21 -3.79
CA PHE A 15 -4.49 15.84 -2.49
C PHE A 15 -3.63 17.10 -2.61
N VAL A 16 -4.08 18.17 -1.95
CA VAL A 16 -3.33 19.41 -1.83
C VAL A 16 -3.24 19.76 -0.36
N SER A 17 -2.02 19.78 0.18
CA SER A 17 -1.79 20.22 1.55
C SER A 17 -1.11 21.57 1.59
N GLN A 18 -1.42 22.32 2.64
CA GLN A 18 -0.77 23.58 2.94
C GLN A 18 -0.44 23.60 4.43
N THR A 19 0.75 24.08 4.77
CA THR A 19 1.20 24.21 6.16
C THR A 19 1.56 25.64 6.44
N THR A 20 1.47 26.04 7.72
CA THR A 20 2.00 27.33 8.17
C THR A 20 3.51 27.23 8.38
N ASN A 21 4.24 28.35 8.24
CA ASN A 21 5.67 28.37 8.52
C ASN A 21 5.91 28.21 10.05
N PRO A 22 6.52 27.11 10.52
CA PRO A 22 6.69 26.87 11.95
C PRO A 22 7.66 27.86 12.60
N ARG A 23 8.49 28.57 11.81
CA ARG A 23 9.42 29.60 12.31
C ARG A 23 8.78 30.99 12.43
N ARG A 24 7.54 31.17 11.96
CA ARG A 24 6.83 32.45 11.95
C ARG A 24 5.35 32.23 12.27
N ALA A 25 5.03 32.20 13.57
CA ALA A 25 3.65 32.04 14.03
C ALA A 25 2.75 33.16 13.45
N GLY A 26 1.66 32.78 12.79
CA GLY A 26 0.64 33.73 12.28
C GLY A 26 0.94 34.43 10.94
N GLN A 27 1.98 34.05 10.20
CA GLN A 27 2.37 34.66 8.91
C GLN A 27 2.27 33.63 7.75
N PRO A 28 2.17 34.04 6.47
CA PRO A 28 1.28 33.42 5.49
C PRO A 28 1.60 31.94 5.24
N TRP A 29 0.54 31.19 4.95
CA TRP A 29 0.61 29.81 4.54
C TRP A 29 1.70 29.57 3.49
N ASN A 30 2.46 28.48 3.64
CA ASN A 30 3.43 28.05 2.64
C ASN A 30 2.72 27.79 1.30
N HIS A 31 3.45 27.76 0.19
CA HIS A 31 2.85 27.39 -1.09
C HIS A 31 2.18 26.00 -1.00
N PRO A 32 0.97 25.81 -1.57
CA PRO A 32 0.32 24.50 -1.55
C PRO A 32 1.20 23.42 -2.20
N LYS A 33 1.31 22.27 -1.55
CA LYS A 33 1.99 21.09 -2.08
C LYS A 33 0.96 20.15 -2.67
N GLN A 34 1.08 19.86 -3.97
CA GLN A 34 0.14 19.05 -4.72
C GLN A 34 0.68 17.63 -4.90
N SER A 35 -0.16 16.62 -4.67
CA SER A 35 0.12 15.24 -5.08
C SER A 35 -0.07 15.05 -6.59
N THR A 36 0.31 13.88 -7.11
CA THR A 36 -0.12 13.44 -8.43
C THR A 36 -1.63 13.20 -8.45
N TYR A 37 -2.24 13.31 -9.64
CA TYR A 37 -3.62 12.87 -9.84
C TYR A 37 -3.73 11.36 -9.71
N ALA A 38 -4.82 10.91 -9.12
CA ALA A 38 -5.15 9.52 -8.83
C ALA A 38 -6.66 9.30 -9.07
N PRO A 39 -7.09 8.16 -9.66
CA PRO A 39 -8.51 7.81 -9.76
C PRO A 39 -9.29 8.00 -8.46
N ARG A 40 -8.68 7.66 -7.32
CA ARG A 40 -9.27 7.87 -5.99
C ARG A 40 -8.19 8.22 -4.97
N THR A 41 -8.48 9.16 -4.08
CA THR A 41 -7.64 9.58 -2.97
C THR A 41 -8.46 9.60 -1.68
N TRP A 42 -7.91 9.06 -0.60
CA TRP A 42 -8.47 9.11 0.74
C TRP A 42 -7.53 9.85 1.67
N MET A 43 -8.13 10.61 2.60
CA MET A 43 -7.42 11.27 3.68
C MET A 43 -7.60 10.45 4.97
N TYR A 44 -6.55 10.40 5.79
CA TYR A 44 -6.59 9.75 7.09
C TYR A 44 -5.72 10.53 8.09
N LEU A 45 -5.93 10.31 9.38
CA LEU A 45 -5.07 10.87 10.44
C LEU A 45 -4.02 9.84 10.84
N ASP A 46 -2.76 10.27 10.95
CA ASP A 46 -1.70 9.43 11.53
C ASP A 46 -1.74 9.44 13.07
N GLU A 47 -0.84 8.68 13.70
CA GLU A 47 -0.74 8.57 15.16
C GLU A 47 -0.48 9.91 15.87
N ALA A 48 0.11 10.88 15.17
CA ALA A 48 0.34 12.22 15.69
C ALA A 48 -0.85 13.17 15.43
N GLY A 49 -1.94 12.67 14.84
CA GLY A 49 -3.11 13.46 14.48
C GLY A 49 -2.90 14.34 13.24
N HIS A 50 -1.86 14.07 12.43
CA HIS A 50 -1.65 14.81 11.19
C HIS A 50 -2.44 14.19 10.04
N VAL A 51 -3.00 15.06 9.20
CA VAL A 51 -3.66 14.65 7.96
C VAL A 51 -2.62 14.11 6.98
N GLN A 52 -2.79 12.86 6.62
CA GLN A 52 -2.10 12.17 5.55
C GLN A 52 -3.08 11.81 4.42
N HIS A 53 -2.54 11.37 3.30
CA HIS A 53 -3.34 10.86 2.19
C HIS A 53 -2.74 9.58 1.61
N THR A 54 -3.59 8.77 1.03
CA THR A 54 -3.24 7.61 0.21
C THR A 54 -4.23 7.53 -0.95
N GLY A 55 -3.93 6.76 -1.98
CA GLY A 55 -4.82 6.67 -3.14
C GLY A 55 -4.47 5.50 -4.04
N ILE A 56 -5.37 5.23 -4.98
CA ILE A 56 -5.11 4.27 -6.05
C ILE A 56 -4.51 5.03 -7.21
N SER A 57 -3.34 4.61 -7.70
CA SER A 57 -2.72 5.20 -8.87
C SER A 57 -3.45 4.79 -10.15
N GLY A 58 -3.25 5.54 -11.24
CA GLY A 58 -3.73 5.13 -12.57
C GLY A 58 -3.12 3.82 -13.09
N TYR A 59 -2.08 3.31 -12.44
CA TYR A 59 -1.43 2.03 -12.77
C TYR A 59 -2.03 0.84 -12.00
N GLY A 60 -3.12 1.05 -11.26
CA GLY A 60 -3.78 0.05 -10.43
C GLY A 60 -3.32 0.06 -8.98
N ILE A 61 -3.71 -0.99 -8.24
CA ILE A 61 -3.36 -1.20 -6.84
C ILE A 61 -2.11 -2.08 -6.76
N GLU A 62 -1.04 -1.55 -6.17
CA GLU A 62 0.14 -2.37 -5.86
C GLU A 62 -0.13 -3.27 -4.64
N PRO A 63 0.46 -4.48 -4.58
CA PRO A 63 0.12 -5.47 -3.55
C PRO A 63 0.37 -4.99 -2.11
N HIS A 64 1.46 -4.24 -1.88
CA HIS A 64 1.72 -3.66 -0.57
C HIS A 64 0.72 -2.55 -0.22
N ILE A 65 0.19 -1.81 -1.20
CA ILE A 65 -0.87 -0.82 -0.99
C ILE A 65 -2.20 -1.49 -0.66
N ASP A 66 -2.58 -2.59 -1.35
CA ASP A 66 -3.75 -3.41 -0.97
C ASP A 66 -3.63 -3.90 0.48
N ALA A 67 -2.49 -4.51 0.83
CA ALA A 67 -2.23 -4.99 2.18
C ALA A 67 -2.32 -3.85 3.21
N ARG A 68 -1.73 -2.69 2.92
CA ARG A 68 -1.80 -1.51 3.80
C ARG A 68 -3.24 -1.08 4.03
N LEU A 69 -4.01 -0.87 2.97
CA LEU A 69 -5.39 -0.35 3.06
C LEU A 69 -6.30 -1.26 3.89
N ARG A 70 -6.04 -2.58 3.86
CA ARG A 70 -6.71 -3.56 4.72
C ARG A 70 -6.20 -3.55 6.16
N LEU A 71 -4.88 -3.52 6.36
CA LEU A 71 -4.27 -3.49 7.70
C LEU A 71 -4.71 -2.27 8.53
N VAL A 72 -4.82 -1.11 7.90
CA VAL A 72 -5.20 0.14 8.58
C VAL A 72 -6.72 0.36 8.62
N GLY A 73 -7.52 -0.59 8.13
CA GLY A 73 -8.98 -0.53 8.16
C GLY A 73 -9.60 0.51 7.22
N ILE A 74 -8.85 1.05 6.24
CA ILE A 74 -9.41 1.96 5.24
C ILE A 74 -10.41 1.20 4.36
N TYR A 75 -10.05 -0.04 3.94
CA TYR A 75 -10.93 -0.87 3.11
C TYR A 75 -12.32 -1.07 3.72
N ASP A 76 -12.38 -1.30 5.03
CA ASP A 76 -13.64 -1.55 5.75
C ASP A 76 -14.50 -0.29 5.88
N GLN A 77 -13.88 0.89 5.82
CA GLN A 77 -14.56 2.19 5.88
C GLN A 77 -15.01 2.70 4.51
N LEU A 78 -14.62 2.04 3.41
CA LEU A 78 -15.04 2.45 2.08
C LEU A 78 -16.56 2.27 1.92
N PRO A 79 -17.29 3.32 1.48
CA PRO A 79 -18.65 3.19 0.98
C PRO A 79 -18.71 2.22 -0.20
N ASP A 80 -19.86 1.61 -0.45
CA ASP A 80 -20.02 0.60 -1.51
C ASP A 80 -19.49 1.06 -2.89
N PRO A 81 -19.79 2.28 -3.38
CA PRO A 81 -19.26 2.74 -4.67
C PRO A 81 -17.72 2.84 -4.72
N ASP A 82 -17.08 3.19 -3.61
CA ASP A 82 -15.62 3.27 -3.53
C ASP A 82 -14.99 1.88 -3.47
N ARG A 83 -15.68 0.95 -2.79
CA ARG A 83 -15.26 -0.45 -2.69
C ARG A 83 -15.37 -1.16 -4.03
N GLU A 84 -16.38 -0.84 -4.84
CA GLU A 84 -16.51 -1.35 -6.23
C GLU A 84 -15.32 -0.91 -7.09
N VAL A 85 -15.02 0.39 -7.13
CA VAL A 85 -13.87 0.94 -7.86
C VAL A 85 -12.55 0.33 -7.37
N TYR A 86 -12.40 0.17 -6.05
CA TYR A 86 -11.26 -0.51 -5.46
C TYR A 86 -11.13 -1.95 -5.98
N ASN A 87 -12.21 -2.73 -5.95
CA ASN A 87 -12.20 -4.13 -6.34
C ASN A 87 -11.93 -4.30 -7.84
N GLU A 88 -12.45 -3.41 -8.69
CA GLU A 88 -12.14 -3.38 -10.12
C GLU A 88 -10.67 -3.10 -10.39
N LEU A 89 -10.10 -2.08 -9.74
CA LEU A 89 -8.68 -1.74 -9.88
C LEU A 89 -7.77 -2.82 -9.29
N LEU A 90 -8.20 -3.50 -8.22
CA LEU A 90 -7.52 -4.67 -7.68
C LEU A 90 -7.51 -5.82 -8.70
N ALA A 91 -8.65 -6.14 -9.30
CA ALA A 91 -8.75 -7.18 -10.32
C ALA A 91 -7.87 -6.88 -11.54
N LEU A 92 -7.88 -5.63 -12.01
CA LEU A 92 -7.00 -5.18 -13.10
C LEU A 92 -5.52 -5.28 -12.72
N SER A 93 -5.16 -4.92 -11.49
CA SER A 93 -3.76 -5.03 -11.05
C SER A 93 -3.26 -6.47 -11.01
N ARG A 94 -4.15 -7.44 -10.74
CA ARG A 94 -3.82 -8.87 -10.73
C ARG A 94 -3.60 -9.44 -12.14
N ALA A 95 -3.98 -8.73 -13.19
CA ALA A 95 -3.60 -9.08 -14.56
C ALA A 95 -2.10 -8.87 -14.84
N PHE A 96 -1.36 -8.23 -13.93
CA PHE A 96 0.08 -8.03 -13.99
C PHE A 96 0.79 -8.84 -12.88
N PRO A 97 0.95 -10.17 -13.06
CA PRO A 97 1.32 -11.09 -11.97
C PRO A 97 2.70 -10.81 -11.37
N ASP A 98 3.69 -10.36 -12.15
CA ASP A 98 5.07 -10.15 -11.70
C ASP A 98 5.21 -9.33 -10.39
N ARG A 99 4.33 -8.35 -10.19
CA ARG A 99 4.33 -7.51 -8.99
C ARG A 99 3.78 -8.25 -7.78
N TRP A 100 2.75 -9.07 -7.99
CA TRP A 100 2.13 -9.91 -6.98
C TRP A 100 3.05 -11.07 -6.59
N ASP A 101 3.66 -11.74 -7.57
CA ASP A 101 4.60 -12.83 -7.33
C ASP A 101 5.81 -12.34 -6.52
N ARG A 102 6.39 -11.19 -6.91
CA ARG A 102 7.49 -10.57 -6.15
C ARG A 102 7.08 -10.23 -4.70
N TRP A 103 5.85 -9.76 -4.51
CA TRP A 103 5.33 -9.47 -3.18
C TRP A 103 5.18 -10.75 -2.35
N GLU A 104 4.60 -11.80 -2.92
CA GLU A 104 4.45 -13.11 -2.28
C GLU A 104 5.81 -13.72 -1.92
N ASP A 105 6.79 -13.67 -2.83
CA ASP A 105 8.16 -14.13 -2.59
C ASP A 105 8.85 -13.37 -1.45
N ASN A 106 8.70 -12.04 -1.42
CA ASN A 106 9.25 -11.22 -0.35
C ASN A 106 8.56 -11.51 0.99
N LEU A 107 7.24 -11.72 0.96
CA LEU A 107 6.47 -12.05 2.14
C LEU A 107 6.83 -13.42 2.70
N ALA A 108 7.02 -14.42 1.83
CA ALA A 108 7.50 -15.75 2.22
C ALA A 108 8.88 -15.66 2.88
N PHE A 109 9.83 -14.95 2.24
CA PHE A 109 11.16 -14.72 2.80
C PHE A 109 11.11 -14.07 4.19
N ILE A 110 10.35 -12.97 4.33
CA ILE A 110 10.24 -12.25 5.61
C ILE A 110 9.57 -13.14 6.66
N THR A 111 8.54 -13.90 6.30
CA THR A 111 7.83 -14.83 7.20
C THR A 111 8.78 -15.91 7.73
N ASP A 112 9.57 -16.52 6.84
CA ASP A 112 10.55 -17.54 7.21
C ASP A 112 11.68 -16.95 8.06
N HIS A 113 12.18 -15.76 7.71
CA HIS A 113 13.19 -15.06 8.50
C HIS A 113 12.68 -14.77 9.93
N LEU A 114 11.47 -14.22 10.06
CA LEU A 114 10.85 -13.97 11.37
C LEU A 114 10.69 -15.27 12.17
N ARG A 115 10.31 -16.38 11.53
CA ARG A 115 10.20 -17.69 12.18
C ARG A 115 11.56 -18.17 12.73
N GLN A 116 12.63 -17.98 11.98
CA GLN A 116 13.98 -18.42 12.33
C GLN A 116 14.66 -17.51 13.37
N HIS A 117 14.29 -16.23 13.43
CA HIS A 117 14.97 -15.21 14.24
C HIS A 117 14.08 -14.66 15.37
N SER A 118 13.23 -15.51 15.95
CA SER A 118 12.37 -15.16 17.10
C SER A 118 11.55 -13.88 16.89
N ASN A 119 10.94 -13.74 15.71
CA ASN A 119 10.12 -12.60 15.28
C ASN A 119 10.89 -11.27 15.11
N THR A 120 12.22 -11.34 15.03
CA THR A 120 13.09 -10.21 14.65
C THR A 120 13.10 -10.08 13.13
N PRO A 121 12.72 -8.92 12.56
CA PRO A 121 12.67 -8.75 11.12
C PRO A 121 14.08 -8.59 10.52
N PRO A 122 14.28 -8.88 9.22
CA PRO A 122 15.57 -8.68 8.57
C PRO A 122 15.99 -7.22 8.65
N GLU A 123 17.28 -6.94 8.82
CA GLU A 123 17.79 -5.57 8.76
C GLU A 123 17.48 -4.94 7.39
N VAL A 124 17.06 -3.67 7.42
CA VAL A 124 16.75 -2.88 6.23
C VAL A 124 17.57 -1.60 6.24
N SER A 125 18.13 -1.24 5.09
CA SER A 125 18.82 0.03 4.87
C SER A 125 18.37 0.62 3.55
N ASN A 126 17.78 1.82 3.59
CA ASN A 126 17.22 2.51 2.40
C ASN A 126 16.30 1.61 1.56
N GLY A 127 15.40 0.86 2.21
CA GLY A 127 14.50 -0.09 1.56
C GLY A 127 15.16 -1.34 0.99
N VAL A 128 16.45 -1.59 1.25
CA VAL A 128 17.18 -2.79 0.80
C VAL A 128 17.38 -3.75 1.97
N ILE A 129 17.09 -5.03 1.73
CA ILE A 129 17.44 -6.14 2.63
C ILE A 129 18.49 -7.04 1.98
N THR A 130 19.19 -7.83 2.80
CA THR A 130 20.07 -8.89 2.31
C THR A 130 19.31 -10.22 2.27
N ARG A 131 19.28 -10.86 1.10
CA ARG A 131 18.72 -12.20 0.88
C ARG A 131 19.74 -13.02 0.10
N ASP A 132 20.13 -14.17 0.64
CA ASP A 132 21.09 -15.10 0.00
C ASP A 132 22.39 -14.38 -0.46
N ASP A 133 22.96 -13.56 0.43
CA ASP A 133 24.13 -12.70 0.19
C ASP A 133 23.97 -11.68 -0.95
N ARG A 134 22.73 -11.36 -1.33
CA ARG A 134 22.43 -10.37 -2.37
C ARG A 134 21.54 -9.24 -1.84
N PRO A 135 21.78 -8.00 -2.26
CA PRO A 135 20.88 -6.89 -1.95
C PRO A 135 19.60 -7.01 -2.77
N VAL A 136 18.46 -6.94 -2.09
CA VAL A 136 17.12 -6.92 -2.71
C VAL A 136 16.38 -5.67 -2.25
N TYR A 137 15.98 -4.83 -3.21
CA TYR A 137 15.20 -3.63 -2.93
C TYR A 137 13.71 -3.97 -2.78
N LEU A 138 13.15 -3.65 -1.61
CA LEU A 138 11.72 -3.75 -1.31
C LEU A 138 11.08 -2.37 -1.24
N GLY A 139 11.83 -1.36 -0.79
CA GLY A 139 11.32 -0.05 -0.42
C GLY A 139 10.87 0.00 1.04
N ASP A 140 11.09 1.14 1.71
CA ASP A 140 10.87 1.29 3.16
C ASP A 140 9.42 1.04 3.58
N GLU A 141 8.46 1.53 2.78
CA GLU A 141 7.04 1.35 3.06
C GLU A 141 6.62 -0.12 2.89
N ALA A 142 6.92 -0.71 1.74
CA ALA A 142 6.57 -2.10 1.45
C ALA A 142 7.21 -3.08 2.45
N TYR A 143 8.45 -2.83 2.90
CA TYR A 143 9.10 -3.62 3.94
C TYR A 143 8.30 -3.63 5.25
N ARG A 144 7.89 -2.45 5.74
CA ARG A 144 7.11 -2.35 7.01
C ARG A 144 5.78 -3.08 6.92
N ILE A 145 5.11 -2.94 5.77
CA ILE A 145 3.84 -3.63 5.51
C ILE A 145 4.07 -5.14 5.44
N ALA A 146 5.10 -5.60 4.74
CA ALA A 146 5.40 -7.03 4.61
C ALA A 146 5.73 -7.66 5.97
N VAL A 147 6.48 -6.97 6.84
CA VAL A 147 6.73 -7.43 8.22
C VAL A 147 5.42 -7.54 9.02
N ALA A 148 4.51 -6.56 8.89
CA ALA A 148 3.22 -6.60 9.57
C ALA A 148 2.36 -7.78 9.08
N VAL A 149 2.27 -8.00 7.76
CA VAL A 149 1.52 -9.13 7.18
C VAL A 149 2.15 -10.47 7.58
N ALA A 150 3.48 -10.58 7.53
CA ALA A 150 4.17 -11.80 7.92
C ALA A 150 3.90 -12.18 9.39
N ARG A 151 3.84 -11.18 10.28
CA ARG A 151 3.47 -11.38 11.69
C ARG A 151 2.03 -11.86 11.85
N LEU A 152 1.09 -11.33 11.08
CA LEU A 152 -0.28 -11.85 11.06
C LEU A 152 -0.31 -13.31 10.62
N HIS A 153 0.40 -13.66 9.55
CA HIS A 153 0.49 -15.04 9.07
C HIS A 153 1.08 -15.98 10.12
N LEU A 154 2.15 -15.57 10.82
CA LEU A 154 2.72 -16.34 11.92
C LEU A 154 1.77 -16.51 13.11
N ALA A 155 0.86 -15.56 13.32
CA ALA A 155 -0.22 -15.65 14.30
C ALA A 155 -1.43 -16.48 13.81
N GLY A 156 -1.39 -17.05 12.60
CA GLY A 156 -2.50 -17.79 12.00
C GLY A 156 -3.65 -16.90 11.52
N LEU A 157 -3.40 -15.60 11.35
CA LEU A 157 -4.37 -14.60 10.89
C LEU A 157 -4.11 -14.25 9.42
N THR A 158 -5.17 -13.85 8.71
CA THR A 158 -5.08 -13.33 7.34
C THR A 158 -5.33 -11.82 7.32
N LEU A 159 -5.04 -11.18 6.18
CA LEU A 159 -5.42 -9.79 5.96
C LEU A 159 -6.95 -9.62 6.07
N PRO A 160 -7.44 -8.56 6.75
CA PRO A 160 -8.86 -8.25 6.79
C PRO A 160 -9.50 -8.17 5.40
N GLY A 161 -10.70 -8.73 5.28
CA GLY A 161 -11.44 -8.75 4.01
C GLY A 161 -10.82 -9.64 2.93
N THR A 162 -9.87 -10.52 3.26
CA THR A 162 -9.37 -11.58 2.36
C THR A 162 -9.89 -12.95 2.80
N THR A 163 -10.41 -13.72 1.85
CA THR A 163 -10.79 -15.11 2.11
C THR A 163 -9.51 -15.96 2.23
N PRO A 164 -9.36 -16.82 3.24
CA PRO A 164 -8.25 -17.76 3.30
C PRO A 164 -8.19 -18.58 2.00
N LYS A 165 -7.01 -18.67 1.38
CA LYS A 165 -6.80 -19.63 0.28
C LYS A 165 -7.03 -21.01 0.91
N ALA A 166 -8.06 -21.73 0.47
CA ALA A 166 -8.31 -23.09 0.93
C ALA A 166 -7.01 -23.88 0.75
N GLY A 167 -6.42 -24.35 1.86
CA GLY A 167 -5.14 -25.03 1.83
C GLY A 167 -5.19 -26.17 0.82
N GLY A 168 -4.29 -26.14 -0.17
CA GLY A 168 -4.04 -27.27 -1.03
C GLY A 168 -3.50 -28.40 -0.17
N GLY A 169 -4.40 -29.25 0.32
CA GLY A 169 -4.04 -30.46 1.01
C GLY A 169 -3.36 -31.38 0.00
N ASP A 170 -2.06 -31.57 0.19
CA ASP A 170 -1.32 -32.68 -0.41
C ASP A 170 -2.00 -33.99 0.01
N GLY A 171 -2.69 -34.59 -0.95
CA GLY A 171 -3.21 -35.95 -0.85
C GLY A 171 -2.04 -36.92 -0.94
N ARG A 172 -1.91 -37.74 0.12
CA ARG A 172 -1.01 -38.89 0.20
C ARG A 172 -1.20 -39.87 -0.95
#